data_AF-A0A3M1AC76-F1
#
_entry.id   AF-A0A3M1AC76-F1
#
_cell.length_a   1.000
_cell.length_b   1.000
_cell.length_c   1.000
_cell.angle_alpha   90.00
_cell.angle_beta   90.00
_cell.angle_gamma   90.00
#
_symmetry.space_group_name_H-M   'P 1'
#
loop_
_entity.id
_entity.type
_entity.pdbx_description
1 polymer ?
#
loop_
_entity_poly.entity_id
_entity_poly.type
_entity_poly.pdbx_seq_one_letter_code
_entity_poly.pdbx_strand_id
1 'polypeptide(L)'
;MKNLAELLESELENAFEVKNKKSLHNYVSILVNSILEREEINKRFLQISNEIKLLSETVKLGFENVNRRFEDMNKRFEDMNKRFDDTNKKINILIWVFTIWMTLFSGLSVFLKLYQ
;
A
#
# COMPACT_ATOMS: atom_id res chain seq x y z
N MET A 1 -9.04 2.05 -43.00
CA MET A 1 -9.16 0.67 -42.48
C MET A 1 -9.52 -0.33 -43.58
N LYS A 2 -10.56 -0.09 -44.39
CA LYS A 2 -10.79 -0.82 -45.67
C LYS A 2 -9.57 -0.85 -46.61
N ASN A 3 -8.77 0.21 -46.55
CA ASN A 3 -7.61 0.45 -47.39
C ASN A 3 -6.50 -0.64 -47.32
N LEU A 4 -6.17 -1.23 -46.16
CA LEU A 4 -5.04 -2.18 -46.12
C LEU A 4 -5.39 -3.54 -46.73
N ALA A 5 -6.58 -4.08 -46.40
CA ALA A 5 -7.05 -5.33 -47.00
C ALA A 5 -7.29 -5.18 -48.50
N GLU A 6 -7.97 -4.10 -48.93
CA GLU A 6 -8.22 -3.82 -50.34
C GLU A 6 -6.92 -3.58 -51.13
N LEU A 7 -5.94 -2.88 -50.54
CA LEU A 7 -4.63 -2.66 -51.15
C LEU A 7 -3.84 -3.96 -51.27
N LEU A 8 -3.77 -4.76 -50.20
CA LEU A 8 -3.05 -6.05 -50.23
C LEU A 8 -3.71 -7.03 -51.21
N GLU A 9 -5.03 -7.07 -51.28
CA GLU A 9 -5.75 -7.86 -52.27
C GLU A 9 -5.39 -7.42 -53.70
N SER A 10 -5.44 -6.10 -53.98
CA SER A 10 -5.08 -5.57 -55.30
C SER A 10 -3.63 -5.84 -55.69
N GLU A 11 -2.68 -5.68 -54.77
CA GLU A 11 -1.26 -5.96 -55.02
C GLU A 11 -1.04 -7.46 -55.30
N LEU A 12 -1.71 -8.34 -54.56
CA LEU A 12 -1.61 -9.79 -54.77
C LEU A 12 -2.28 -10.24 -56.07
N GLU A 13 -3.39 -9.63 -56.48
CA GLU A 13 -4.02 -9.88 -57.79
C GLU A 13 -3.15 -9.42 -58.96
N ASN A 14 -2.38 -8.34 -58.79
CA ASN A 14 -1.48 -7.83 -59.83
C ASN A 14 -0.15 -8.61 -59.91
N ALA A 15 0.33 -9.14 -58.78
CA ALA A 15 1.60 -9.84 -58.70
C ALA A 15 1.51 -11.35 -59.01
N PHE A 16 0.35 -11.97 -58.82
CA PHE A 16 0.16 -13.42 -58.93
C PHE A 16 -1.07 -13.80 -59.75
N GLU A 17 -1.03 -14.96 -60.41
CA GLU A 17 -2.23 -15.54 -61.06
C GLU A 17 -3.19 -16.12 -59.99
N VAL A 18 -4.26 -15.39 -59.68
CA VAL A 18 -5.22 -15.76 -58.64
C VAL A 18 -6.30 -16.70 -59.19
N LYS A 19 -6.19 -17.99 -58.84
CA LYS A 19 -7.15 -19.03 -59.27
C LYS A 19 -8.56 -18.88 -58.69
N ASN A 20 -8.69 -18.31 -57.48
CA ASN A 20 -9.97 -18.08 -56.81
C ASN A 20 -9.92 -16.80 -55.98
N LYS A 21 -10.58 -15.75 -56.48
CA LYS A 21 -10.61 -14.43 -55.82
C LYS A 21 -11.27 -14.44 -54.44
N LYS A 22 -12.31 -15.26 -54.24
CA LYS A 22 -12.99 -15.38 -52.93
C LYS A 22 -12.05 -15.96 -51.87
N SER A 23 -11.25 -16.95 -52.24
CA SER A 23 -10.26 -17.54 -51.33
C SER A 23 -9.15 -16.55 -50.97
N LEU A 24 -8.69 -15.75 -51.93
CA LEU A 24 -7.72 -14.67 -51.69
C LEU A 24 -8.28 -13.64 -50.71
N HIS A 25 -9.48 -13.12 -50.97
CA HIS A 25 -10.15 -12.15 -50.10
C HIS A 25 -10.30 -12.66 -48.66
N ASN A 26 -10.76 -13.90 -48.49
CA ASN A 26 -10.90 -14.50 -47.17
C ASN A 26 -9.57 -14.60 -46.43
N TYR A 27 -8.49 -14.98 -47.13
CA TYR A 27 -7.17 -15.10 -46.54
C TYR A 27 -6.61 -13.73 -46.11
N VAL A 28 -6.66 -12.74 -47.00
CA VAL A 28 -6.20 -11.38 -46.70
C VAL A 28 -7.02 -10.77 -45.56
N SER A 29 -8.34 -10.96 -45.56
CA SER A 29 -9.21 -10.50 -44.48
C SER A 29 -8.82 -11.10 -43.13
N ILE A 30 -8.55 -12.41 -43.06
CA ILE A 30 -8.11 -13.06 -41.81
C ILE A 30 -6.74 -12.52 -41.36
N LEU A 31 -5.79 -12.38 -42.28
CA LEU A 31 -4.46 -11.86 -41.95
C LEU A 31 -4.53 -10.43 -41.40
N VAL A 32 -5.20 -9.54 -42.12
CA VAL A 32 -5.33 -8.12 -41.73
C VAL A 32 -6.02 -8.00 -40.39
N ASN A 33 -7.11 -8.74 -40.17
CA ASN A 33 -7.79 -8.74 -38.88
C ASN A 33 -6.87 -9.22 -37.75
N SER A 34 -6.11 -10.29 -37.96
CA SER A 34 -5.17 -10.81 -36.95
C SER A 34 -4.06 -9.82 -36.57
N ILE A 35 -3.61 -9.01 -37.54
CA ILE A 35 -2.59 -7.97 -37.33
C ILE A 35 -3.20 -6.80 -36.54
N LEU A 36 -4.40 -6.37 -36.92
CA LEU A 36 -5.13 -5.28 -36.23
C LEU A 36 -5.46 -5.65 -34.79
N GLU A 37 -5.96 -6.86 -34.55
CA GLU A 37 -6.22 -7.40 -33.21
C GLU A 37 -4.95 -7.39 -32.36
N ARG A 38 -3.81 -7.81 -32.93
CA ARG A 38 -2.51 -7.77 -32.24
C ARG A 38 -2.07 -6.35 -31.90
N GLU A 39 -2.23 -5.40 -32.82
CA GLU A 39 -1.90 -3.99 -32.57
C GLU A 39 -2.77 -3.41 -31.44
N GLU A 40 -4.06 -3.69 -31.45
CA GLU A 40 -4.99 -3.24 -30.40
C GLU A 40 -4.65 -3.85 -29.04
N ILE A 41 -4.34 -5.15 -28.99
CA ILE A 41 -3.89 -5.83 -27.79
C ILE A 41 -2.61 -5.18 -27.24
N ASN A 42 -1.64 -4.85 -28.10
CA ASN A 42 -0.42 -4.18 -27.68
C ASN A 42 -0.68 -2.79 -27.10
N LYS A 43 -1.61 -2.01 -27.69
CA LYS A 43 -2.04 -0.71 -27.15
C LYS A 43 -2.67 -0.85 -25.77
N ARG A 44 -3.58 -1.81 -25.61
CA ARG A 44 -4.22 -2.12 -24.32
C ARG A 44 -3.18 -2.57 -23.29
N PHE A 45 -2.23 -3.41 -23.69
CA PHE A 45 -1.14 -3.85 -22.81
C PHE A 45 -0.28 -2.68 -22.33
N LEU A 46 0.07 -1.75 -23.23
CA LEU A 46 0.83 -0.56 -22.87
C LEU A 46 0.04 0.34 -21.90
N GLN A 47 -1.26 0.52 -22.13
CA GLN A 47 -2.15 1.26 -21.21
C GLN A 47 -2.17 0.63 -19.82
N ILE A 48 -2.41 -0.68 -19.75
CA ILE A 48 -2.42 -1.44 -18.48
C ILE A 48 -1.07 -1.32 -17.77
N SER A 49 0.05 -1.42 -18.49
CA SER A 49 1.38 -1.29 -17.91
C SER A 49 1.60 0.09 -17.28
N ASN A 50 1.14 1.15 -17.95
CA ASN A 50 1.19 2.52 -17.41
C ASN A 50 0.30 2.70 -16.19
N GLU A 51 -0.93 2.15 -16.20
CA GLU A 51 -1.84 2.19 -15.05
C GLU A 51 -1.27 1.45 -13.84
N ILE A 52 -0.66 0.27 -14.05
CA ILE A 52 0.01 -0.49 -12.99
C ILE A 52 1.17 0.32 -12.40
N LYS A 53 1.94 1.03 -13.25
CA LYS A 53 3.02 1.89 -12.78
C LYS A 53 2.49 3.03 -11.90
N LEU A 54 1.45 3.73 -12.35
CA LEU A 54 0.80 4.80 -11.57
C LEU A 54 0.21 4.28 -10.25
N LEU A 55 -0.40 3.09 -10.28
CA LEU A 55 -0.90 2.44 -9.07
C LEU A 55 0.25 2.13 -8.11
N SER A 56 1.35 1.57 -8.59
CA SER A 56 2.55 1.27 -7.80
C SER A 56 3.12 2.51 -7.12
N GLU A 57 3.24 3.62 -7.87
CA GLU A 57 3.69 4.91 -7.33
C GLU A 57 2.73 5.47 -6.28
N THR A 58 1.42 5.40 -6.53
CA THR A 58 0.38 5.83 -5.58
C THR A 58 0.42 5.02 -4.29
N VAL A 59 0.54 3.69 -4.41
CA VAL A 59 0.66 2.77 -3.27
C VAL A 59 1.92 3.08 -2.46
N LYS A 60 3.06 3.32 -3.11
CA LYS A 60 4.31 3.70 -2.44
C LYS A 60 4.15 4.98 -1.62
N LEU A 61 3.55 6.02 -2.19
CA LEU A 61 3.26 7.28 -1.47
C LEU A 61 2.31 7.05 -0.28
N GLY A 62 1.32 6.18 -0.45
CA GLY A 62 0.43 5.76 0.63
C GLY A 62 1.19 5.13 1.80
N PHE A 63 2.10 4.20 1.52
CA PHE A 63 2.96 3.57 2.54
C PHE A 63 3.90 4.57 3.22
N GLU A 64 4.51 5.50 2.48
CA GLU A 64 5.37 6.55 3.06
C GLU A 64 4.58 7.45 4.03
N ASN A 65 3.35 7.81 3.68
CA ASN A 65 2.48 8.57 4.57
C ASN A 65 2.08 7.78 5.83
N VAL A 66 1.79 6.48 5.68
CA VAL A 66 1.51 5.59 6.82
C VAL A 66 2.72 5.51 7.74
N ASN A 67 3.93 5.30 7.20
CA ASN A 67 5.16 5.27 8.00
C ASN A 67 5.35 6.55 8.81
N ARG A 68 5.14 7.72 8.21
CA ARG A 68 5.23 9.01 8.92
C ARG A 68 4.25 9.10 10.09
N ARG A 69 3.01 8.61 9.91
CA ARG A 69 2.01 8.57 11.00
C ARG A 69 2.42 7.61 12.12
N PHE A 70 3.03 6.47 11.78
CA PHE A 70 3.57 5.55 12.78
C PHE A 70 4.73 6.17 13.56
N GLU A 71 5.64 6.91 12.90
CA GLU A 71 6.71 7.63 13.58
C GLU A 71 6.17 8.69 14.55
N ASP A 72 5.14 9.45 14.16
CA ASP A 72 4.49 10.41 15.05
C ASP A 72 3.81 9.72 16.25
N MET A 73 3.14 8.59 16.02
CA MET A 73 2.59 7.78 17.09
C MET A 73 3.67 7.29 18.06
N ASN A 74 4.82 6.81 17.56
CA ASN A 74 5.94 6.38 18.39
C ASN A 74 6.43 7.51 19.29
N LYS A 75 6.59 8.73 18.76
CA LYS A 75 6.98 9.91 19.57
C LYS A 75 5.97 10.20 20.69
N ARG A 76 4.68 10.10 20.40
CA ARG A 76 3.62 10.28 21.41
C ARG A 76 3.66 9.18 22.48
N PHE A 77 3.93 7.94 22.10
CA PHE A 77 4.13 6.84 23.05
C PHE A 77 5.37 7.07 23.93
N GLU A 78 6.47 7.55 23.37
CA GLU A 78 7.67 7.90 24.13
C GLU A 78 7.39 9.02 25.15
N ASP A 79 6.66 10.07 24.77
CA ASP A 79 6.24 11.13 25.70
C ASP A 79 5.34 10.59 26.82
N MET A 80 4.37 9.72 26.47
CA MET A 80 3.53 9.05 27.47
C MET A 80 4.37 8.23 28.45
N ASN A 81 5.34 7.45 27.97
CA ASN A 81 6.23 6.65 28.81
C ASN A 81 6.99 7.54 29.81
N LYS A 82 7.54 8.68 29.37
CA LYS A 82 8.21 9.64 30.28
C LYS A 82 7.27 10.16 31.37
N ARG A 83 6.03 10.51 31.01
CA ARG A 83 5.02 10.98 31.97
C ARG A 83 4.61 9.88 32.96
N PHE A 84 4.52 8.63 32.50
CA PHE A 84 4.30 7.47 33.37
C PHE A 84 5.45 7.28 34.35
N ASP A 85 6.71 7.34 33.89
CA ASP A 85 7.89 7.22 34.75
C ASP A 85 7.93 8.32 35.83
N ASP A 86 7.63 9.56 35.47
CA ASP A 86 7.56 10.66 36.42
C ASP A 86 6.43 10.50 37.44
N THR A 87 5.29 9.97 37.00
CA THR A 87 4.16 9.64 37.88
C THR A 87 4.54 8.52 38.84
N ASN A 88 5.20 7.47 38.35
CA ASN A 88 5.69 6.36 39.17
C ASN A 88 6.68 6.84 40.24
N LYS A 89 7.61 7.74 39.89
CA LYS A 89 8.54 8.34 40.87
C LYS A 89 7.78 9.09 41.98
N LYS A 90 6.77 9.90 41.62
CA LYS A 90 5.95 10.63 42.61
C LYS A 90 5.18 9.68 43.51
N ILE A 91 4.56 8.64 42.93
CA ILE A 91 3.85 7.61 43.69
C ILE A 91 4.80 6.89 44.66
N ASN A 92 6.00 6.52 44.20
CA ASN A 92 7.00 5.86 45.05
C ASN A 92 7.41 6.71 46.25
N ILE A 93 7.61 8.02 46.05
CA ILE A 93 7.91 8.95 47.16
C ILE A 93 6.75 9.00 48.16
N LEU A 94 5.50 9.11 47.67
CA LEU A 94 4.32 9.13 48.53
C LEU A 94 4.19 7.84 49.35
N ILE A 95 4.41 6.69 48.72
CA ILE A 95 4.42 5.38 49.40
C ILE A 95 5.50 5.35 50.48
N TRP A 96 6.70 5.86 50.21
CA TRP A 96 7.79 5.87 51.18
C TRP A 96 7.46 6.72 52.41
N VAL A 97 6.93 7.93 52.21
CA VAL A 97 6.50 8.83 53.29
C VAL A 97 5.36 8.21 54.11
N PHE A 98 4.37 7.63 53.44
CA PHE A 98 3.27 6.92 54.10
C PHE A 98 3.77 5.74 54.94
N THR A 99 4.71 4.96 54.42
CA THR A 99 5.31 3.81 55.12
C THR A 99 6.03 4.25 56.40
N ILE A 100 6.77 5.36 56.35
CA ILE A 100 7.43 5.93 57.55
C ILE A 100 6.38 6.34 58.58
N TRP A 101 5.37 7.10 58.15
CA TRP A 101 4.32 7.57 59.04
C TRP A 101 3.56 6.40 59.69
N MET A 102 3.21 5.35 58.93
CA MET A 102 2.55 4.15 59.44
C MET A 102 3.40 3.40 60.47
N THR A 103 4.72 3.34 60.28
CA THR A 103 5.64 2.71 61.23
C THR A 103 5.65 3.47 62.56
N LEU A 104 5.77 4.81 62.50
CA LEU A 104 5.76 5.66 63.68
C LEU A 104 4.42 5.60 64.41
N PHE A 105 3.31 5.67 63.67
CA PHE A 105 1.96 5.59 64.22
C PHE A 105 1.71 4.25 64.91
N SER A 106 2.12 3.14 64.30
CA SER A 106 2.00 1.80 64.89
C SER A 106 2.79 1.69 66.19
N GLY A 107 4.03 2.17 66.22
CA GLY A 107 4.85 2.19 67.44
C GLY A 107 4.23 3.00 68.57
N LEU A 108 3.73 4.19 68.26
CA LEU A 108 3.03 5.04 69.23
C LEU A 108 1.76 4.35 69.77
N SER A 109 0.98 3.69 68.90
CA SER A 109 -0.24 2.99 69.31
C SER A 109 0.01 1.87 70.31
N VAL A 110 1.14 1.14 70.17
CA VAL A 110 1.56 0.10 71.12
C VAL A 110 2.02 0.73 72.43
N PHE A 111 2.81 1.80 72.36
CA PHE A 111 3.28 2.51 73.55
C PHE A 111 2.11 3.02 74.41
N LEU A 112 1.09 3.63 73.79
CA LEU A 112 -0.08 4.13 74.52
C LEU A 112 -0.86 3.01 75.23
N LYS A 113 -0.89 1.79 74.67
CA LYS A 113 -1.51 0.61 75.31
C LYS A 113 -0.71 0.03 76.47
N LEU A 114 0.58 0.34 76.60
CA LEU A 114 1.40 -0.12 77.74
C LEU A 114 1.28 0.79 78.97
N TYR A 115 0.75 2.00 78.80
CA TYR A 115 0.59 3.00 79.86
C TYR A 115 -0.86 3.17 80.33
N GLN A 116 -1.81 2.44 79.73
CA GLN A 116 -3.17 2.23 80.26
C GLN A 116 -3.24 0.85 80.89
#